data_AF-A0A1Y2QGK3-F1
#
_entry.id   AF-A0A1Y2QGK3-F1
#
_cell.length_a   1.000
_cell.length_b   1.000
_cell.length_c   1.000
_cell.angle_alpha   90.00
_cell.angle_beta   90.00
_cell.angle_gamma   90.00
#
_symmetry.space_group_name_H-M   'P 1'
#
loop_
_entity.id
_entity.type
_entity.pdbx_description
1 polymer ?
#
loop_
_entity_poly.entity_id
_entity_poly.type
_entity_poly.pdbx_seq_one_letter_code
_entity_poly.pdbx_strand_id
1 'polypeptide(L)'
;MPICPSLEMTVTPSTPLTPPSPAMGASTHSATPTGARPRRVTDLPTRLYHALLGLSFAGAYLSADSERWRSLHITLGYTMAALLVFRLLYGLFGPRPLRWSSMASRLRGVGPWLRAWSTPSRLNAAHWRQGQNLLMLLTVAGLLACIAPLVLSGHASWNEWGGEGMTDVLEEVHEALGEGLLVLVGLHLALLAVLGLSRGTPAVTPMLTGRVPGPGPDLVTSQRIGLALLMMAAAASGWIWAAWPGLPTF
;
A
#
# COMPACT_ATOMS: atom_id res chain seq x y z
N MET A 1 -77.10 70.58 -25.88
CA MET A 1 -76.35 69.43 -25.30
C MET A 1 -75.70 68.70 -26.47
N PRO A 2 -74.35 68.71 -26.61
CA PRO A 2 -73.59 68.18 -27.76
C PRO A 2 -73.32 66.66 -27.59
N ILE A 3 -73.37 65.77 -28.59
CA ILE A 3 -72.55 65.51 -29.80
C ILE A 3 -71.09 65.03 -29.48
N CYS A 4 -70.82 63.77 -29.86
CA CYS A 4 -69.57 62.95 -29.94
C CYS A 4 -68.29 63.70 -30.42
N PRO A 5 -67.02 63.20 -30.27
CA PRO A 5 -66.57 61.86 -30.71
C PRO A 5 -65.29 61.20 -30.08
N SER A 6 -65.10 59.94 -30.50
CA SER A 6 -63.89 59.16 -30.82
C SER A 6 -62.50 59.62 -30.31
N LEU A 7 -61.81 58.72 -29.58
CA LEU A 7 -60.40 58.86 -29.20
C LEU A 7 -59.50 57.97 -30.09
N GLU A 8 -58.51 58.62 -30.69
CA GLU A 8 -57.57 58.13 -31.68
C GLU A 8 -56.56 57.10 -31.15
N MET A 9 -56.30 56.12 -32.02
CA MET A 9 -55.19 55.17 -31.97
C MET A 9 -53.91 55.88 -32.42
N THR A 10 -52.98 56.15 -31.50
CA THR A 10 -51.66 56.68 -31.85
C THR A 10 -50.69 55.52 -32.06
N VAL A 11 -50.33 55.30 -33.32
CA VAL A 11 -49.24 54.42 -33.77
C VAL A 11 -47.93 55.22 -33.72
N THR A 12 -46.94 54.75 -32.96
CA THR A 12 -45.56 55.28 -33.03
C THR A 12 -44.68 54.39 -33.92
N PRO A 13 -43.82 54.96 -34.78
CA PRO A 13 -43.03 54.21 -35.75
C PRO A 13 -41.83 53.48 -35.13
N SER A 14 -41.54 52.31 -35.68
CA SER A 14 -40.39 51.44 -35.37
C SER A 14 -39.08 52.01 -35.90
N THR A 15 -38.06 52.09 -35.04
CA THR A 15 -36.67 52.35 -35.42
C THR A 15 -35.95 51.00 -35.56
N PRO A 16 -35.22 50.73 -36.66
CA PRO A 16 -34.49 49.47 -36.82
C PRO A 16 -33.18 49.52 -36.02
N LEU A 17 -33.09 48.72 -34.96
CA LEU A 17 -31.81 48.46 -34.28
C LEU A 17 -31.11 47.28 -34.97
N THR A 18 -29.95 47.60 -35.53
CA THR A 18 -28.94 46.71 -36.10
C THR A 18 -28.57 45.59 -35.11
N PRO A 19 -28.39 44.33 -35.55
CA PRO A 19 -27.90 43.28 -34.65
C PRO A 19 -26.41 43.52 -34.33
N PRO A 20 -25.98 43.47 -33.05
CA PRO A 20 -24.56 43.35 -32.74
C PRO A 20 -24.06 41.96 -33.14
N SER A 21 -22.98 41.95 -33.91
CA SER A 21 -22.21 40.77 -34.31
C SER A 21 -21.77 39.94 -33.09
N PRO A 22 -21.78 38.59 -33.14
CA PRO A 22 -21.26 37.77 -32.07
C PRO A 22 -19.72 37.81 -32.12
N ALA A 23 -19.12 38.73 -31.37
CA ALA A 23 -17.71 38.61 -31.00
C ALA A 23 -17.58 37.44 -30.01
N MET A 24 -17.51 36.23 -30.55
CA MET A 24 -17.00 35.04 -29.87
C MET A 24 -15.51 35.26 -29.58
N GLY A 25 -15.22 36.11 -28.60
CA GLY A 25 -13.97 36.07 -27.85
C GLY A 25 -14.06 34.93 -26.84
N ALA A 26 -14.16 33.69 -27.33
CA ALA A 26 -13.88 32.53 -26.51
C ALA A 26 -12.39 32.61 -26.17
N SER A 27 -12.07 33.19 -25.01
CA SER A 27 -10.78 32.99 -24.37
C SER A 27 -10.71 31.52 -23.98
N THR A 28 -10.41 30.66 -24.96
CA THR A 28 -9.83 29.35 -24.72
C THR A 28 -8.52 29.61 -23.99
N HIS A 29 -8.59 29.65 -22.67
CA HIS A 29 -7.47 29.22 -21.86
C HIS A 29 -7.25 27.76 -22.25
N SER A 30 -6.49 27.57 -23.32
CA SER A 30 -5.79 26.35 -23.63
C SER A 30 -4.82 26.15 -22.48
N ALA A 31 -5.33 25.66 -21.36
CA ALA A 31 -4.52 25.10 -20.30
C ALA A 31 -3.84 23.89 -20.94
N THR A 32 -2.66 24.12 -21.51
CA THR A 32 -1.70 23.08 -21.84
C THR A 32 -1.64 22.17 -20.61
N PRO A 33 -1.91 20.85 -20.73
CA PRO A 33 -1.80 19.95 -19.59
C PRO A 33 -0.32 19.90 -19.21
N THR A 34 0.08 20.80 -18.31
CA THR A 34 1.38 20.80 -17.68
C THR A 34 1.49 19.44 -17.03
N GLY A 35 2.45 18.62 -17.48
CA GLY A 35 2.59 17.21 -17.12
C GLY A 35 2.26 16.98 -15.65
N ALA A 36 1.17 16.23 -15.40
CA ALA A 36 0.60 16.10 -14.07
C ALA A 36 1.70 15.62 -13.09
N ARG A 37 2.03 16.47 -12.11
CA ARG A 37 3.11 16.17 -11.15
C ARG A 37 2.82 14.83 -10.46
N PRO A 38 3.82 13.92 -10.39
CA PRO A 38 3.63 12.62 -9.74
C PRO A 38 3.36 12.80 -8.24
N ARG A 39 2.31 12.14 -7.74
CA ARG A 39 1.87 12.23 -6.34
C ARG A 39 2.59 11.22 -5.46
N ARG A 40 2.90 11.60 -4.23
CA ARG A 40 3.51 10.74 -3.22
C ARG A 40 2.45 9.87 -2.54
N VAL A 41 2.72 8.57 -2.49
CA VAL A 41 1.81 7.58 -1.91
C VAL A 41 2.46 6.73 -0.83
N THR A 42 3.78 6.63 -0.82
CA THR A 42 4.55 5.84 0.14
C THR A 42 5.72 6.67 0.63
N ASP A 43 5.91 6.71 1.95
CA ASP A 43 7.06 7.35 2.58
C ASP A 43 8.29 6.44 2.59
N LEU A 44 9.42 7.03 2.98
CA LEU A 44 10.71 6.35 2.99
C LEU A 44 10.77 5.21 4.03
N PRO A 45 10.29 5.37 5.29
CA PRO A 45 10.30 4.28 6.27
C PRO A 45 9.54 3.05 5.82
N THR A 46 8.38 3.21 5.15
CA THR A 46 7.61 2.06 4.64
C THR A 46 8.35 1.31 3.54
N ARG A 47 9.03 2.04 2.65
CA ARG A 47 9.83 1.43 1.57
C ARG A 47 11.02 0.67 2.14
N LEU A 48 11.74 1.26 3.10
CA LEU A 48 12.85 0.60 3.79
C LEU A 48 12.38 -0.61 4.58
N TYR A 49 11.30 -0.49 5.34
CA TYR A 49 10.66 -1.61 6.02
C TYR A 49 10.40 -2.77 5.05
N HIS A 50 9.74 -2.50 3.91
CA HIS A 50 9.41 -3.53 2.94
C HIS A 50 10.66 -4.19 2.35
N ALA A 51 11.67 -3.39 1.97
CA ALA A 51 12.92 -3.90 1.44
C ALA A 51 13.67 -4.76 2.46
N LEU A 52 13.83 -4.27 3.68
CA LEU A 52 14.50 -4.99 4.76
C LEU A 52 13.75 -6.27 5.14
N LEU A 53 12.42 -6.22 5.21
CA LEU A 53 11.59 -7.39 5.52
C LEU A 53 11.73 -8.47 4.43
N GLY A 54 11.61 -8.08 3.16
CA GLY A 54 11.74 -8.99 2.03
C GLY A 54 13.14 -9.62 1.93
N LEU A 55 14.19 -8.81 2.12
CA LEU A 55 15.57 -9.30 2.15
C LEU A 55 15.83 -10.20 3.35
N SER A 56 15.30 -9.85 4.53
CA SER A 56 15.45 -10.65 5.74
C SER A 56 14.80 -12.03 5.58
N PHE A 57 13.56 -12.05 5.08
CA PHE A 57 12.84 -13.29 4.81
C PHE A 57 13.55 -14.15 3.76
N ALA A 58 13.92 -13.56 2.61
CA ALA A 58 14.60 -14.30 1.55
C ALA A 58 15.94 -14.89 2.03
N GLY A 59 16.74 -14.11 2.76
CA GLY A 59 17.98 -14.59 3.36
C GLY A 59 17.72 -15.72 4.37
N ALA A 60 16.74 -15.53 5.27
CA ALA A 60 16.43 -16.50 6.31
C ALA A 60 16.01 -17.84 5.70
N TYR A 61 15.10 -17.80 4.72
CA TYR A 61 14.63 -18.98 4.01
C TYR A 61 15.77 -19.71 3.29
N LEU A 62 16.64 -18.98 2.57
CA LEU A 62 17.80 -19.57 1.88
C LEU A 62 18.84 -20.17 2.83
N SER A 63 18.92 -19.68 4.07
CA SER A 63 19.82 -20.19 5.10
C SER A 63 19.24 -21.29 5.99
N ALA A 64 17.94 -21.61 5.86
CA ALA A 64 17.20 -22.42 6.83
C ALA A 64 17.75 -23.86 6.96
N ASP A 65 18.11 -24.50 5.84
CA ASP A 65 18.54 -25.91 5.83
C ASP A 65 20.02 -26.13 6.19
N SER A 66 20.80 -25.06 6.41
CA SER A 66 22.24 -25.17 6.59
C SER A 66 22.68 -24.87 8.01
N GLU A 67 23.27 -25.88 8.66
CA GLU A 67 23.85 -25.72 10.01
C GLU A 67 24.91 -24.60 10.06
N ARG A 68 25.72 -24.48 9.01
CA ARG A 68 26.72 -23.41 8.90
C ARG A 68 26.10 -22.01 8.85
N TRP A 69 24.88 -21.89 8.33
CA TRP A 69 24.18 -20.61 8.15
C TRP A 69 23.10 -20.40 9.21
N ARG A 70 23.01 -21.28 10.22
CA ARG A 70 22.02 -21.21 11.29
C ARG A 70 22.05 -19.89 12.06
N SER A 71 23.24 -19.38 12.40
CA SER A 71 23.37 -18.07 13.05
C SER A 71 22.82 -16.92 12.21
N LEU A 72 22.99 -17.00 10.88
CA LEU A 72 22.47 -16.02 9.94
C LEU A 72 20.94 -16.13 9.84
N HIS A 73 20.38 -17.33 9.74
CA HIS A 73 18.94 -17.58 9.77
C HIS A 73 18.29 -16.94 11.00
N ILE A 74 18.85 -17.22 12.19
CA ILE A 74 18.37 -16.70 13.46
C ILE A 74 18.46 -15.16 13.51
N THR A 75 19.58 -14.59 13.08
CA THR A 75 19.78 -13.12 13.06
C THR A 75 18.79 -12.42 12.13
N LEU A 76 18.52 -13.01 10.96
CA LEU A 76 17.52 -12.51 10.01
C LEU A 76 16.09 -12.64 10.59
N GLY A 77 15.79 -13.74 11.30
CA GLY A 77 14.53 -13.92 12.03
C GLY A 77 14.30 -12.84 13.10
N TYR A 78 15.31 -12.52 13.91
CA TYR A 78 15.23 -11.41 14.87
C TYR A 78 15.15 -10.04 14.20
N THR A 79 15.77 -9.87 13.03
CA THR A 79 15.60 -8.65 12.22
C THR A 79 14.13 -8.51 11.77
N MET A 80 13.51 -9.61 11.32
CA MET A 80 12.08 -9.62 10.99
C MET A 80 11.20 -9.31 12.22
N ALA A 81 11.55 -9.85 13.40
CA ALA A 81 10.87 -9.55 14.66
C ALA A 81 10.87 -8.05 14.97
N ALA A 82 12.04 -7.42 14.90
CA ALA A 82 12.19 -5.98 15.13
C ALA A 82 11.41 -5.14 14.11
N LEU A 83 11.44 -5.54 12.83
CA LEU A 83 10.67 -4.89 11.77
C LEU A 83 9.16 -5.03 11.99
N LEU A 84 8.70 -6.20 12.47
CA LEU A 84 7.29 -6.41 12.82
C LEU A 84 6.87 -5.44 13.93
N VAL A 85 7.64 -5.34 15.02
CA VAL A 85 7.36 -4.38 16.11
C VAL A 85 7.28 -2.96 15.57
N PHE A 86 8.25 -2.55 14.76
CA PHE A 86 8.21 -1.25 14.08
C PHE A 86 6.91 -1.08 13.29
N ARG A 87 6.50 -2.08 12.51
CA ARG A 87 5.28 -2.03 11.70
C ARG A 87 4.01 -1.92 12.54
N LEU A 88 3.97 -2.59 13.70
CA LEU A 88 2.87 -2.49 14.68
C LEU A 88 2.73 -1.07 15.21
N LEU A 89 3.83 -0.48 15.67
CA LEU A 89 3.88 0.90 16.16
C LEU A 89 3.56 1.90 15.04
N TYR A 90 4.14 1.70 13.86
CA TYR A 90 3.95 2.60 12.72
C TYR A 90 2.53 2.54 12.16
N GLY A 91 1.85 1.40 12.26
CA GLY A 91 0.43 1.30 11.93
C GLY A 91 -0.49 2.01 12.93
N LEU A 92 0.00 2.37 14.12
CA LEU A 92 -0.77 3.13 15.11
C LEU A 92 -0.51 4.64 14.98
N PHE A 93 0.75 5.05 14.93
CA PHE A 93 1.17 6.46 14.93
C PHE A 93 1.43 7.05 13.54
N GLY A 94 1.57 6.20 12.51
CA GLY A 94 1.92 6.60 11.16
C GLY A 94 0.84 7.39 10.41
N PRO A 95 1.15 7.81 9.18
CA PRO A 95 0.24 8.58 8.34
C PRO A 95 -1.02 7.76 8.01
N ARG A 96 -2.12 8.46 7.77
CA ARG A 96 -3.46 7.89 7.58
C ARG A 96 -3.54 6.65 6.67
N PRO A 97 -2.88 6.57 5.49
CA PRO A 97 -2.98 5.39 4.63
C PRO A 97 -2.33 4.12 5.21
N LEU A 98 -1.44 4.26 6.20
CA LEU A 98 -0.69 3.14 6.80
C LEU A 98 -1.32 2.64 8.10
N ARG A 99 -2.34 3.35 8.60
CA ARG A 99 -2.98 3.02 9.88
C ARG A 99 -3.77 1.72 9.80
N TRP A 100 -3.80 0.99 10.93
CA TRP A 100 -4.62 -0.22 11.09
C TRP A 100 -6.10 0.04 10.80
N SER A 101 -6.61 1.21 11.19
CA SER A 101 -7.99 1.63 10.89
C SER A 101 -8.26 1.80 9.39
N SER A 102 -7.28 2.26 8.60
CA SER A 102 -7.44 2.34 7.15
C SER A 102 -7.47 0.94 6.53
N MET A 103 -6.61 0.03 6.99
CA MET A 103 -6.62 -1.36 6.53
C MET A 103 -7.96 -2.03 6.85
N ALA A 104 -8.43 -1.91 8.11
CA ALA A 104 -9.72 -2.46 8.56
C ALA A 104 -10.89 -1.87 7.75
N SER A 105 -10.90 -0.56 7.48
CA SER A 105 -11.95 0.06 6.67
C SER A 105 -12.02 -0.49 5.25
N ARG A 106 -10.86 -0.82 4.64
CA ARG A 106 -10.80 -1.37 3.28
C ARG A 106 -11.19 -2.85 3.27
N LEU A 107 -10.81 -3.61 4.29
CA LEU A 107 -11.22 -5.01 4.45
C LEU A 107 -12.73 -5.17 4.58
N ARG A 108 -13.43 -4.20 5.19
CA ARG A 108 -14.90 -4.17 5.22
C ARG A 108 -15.53 -4.11 3.82
N GLY A 109 -14.76 -3.69 2.80
CA GLY A 109 -15.18 -3.69 1.40
C GLY A 109 -15.23 -5.08 0.73
N VAL A 110 -14.65 -6.11 1.35
CA VAL A 110 -14.61 -7.47 0.80
C VAL A 110 -16.01 -8.08 0.69
N GLY A 111 -16.82 -7.98 1.75
CA GLY A 111 -18.19 -8.52 1.74
C GLY A 111 -19.09 -7.93 0.66
N PRO A 112 -19.22 -6.59 0.56
CA PRO A 112 -19.94 -5.94 -0.53
C PRO A 112 -19.43 -6.31 -1.92
N TRP A 113 -18.10 -6.42 -2.09
CA TRP A 113 -17.51 -6.83 -3.36
C TRP A 113 -17.88 -8.27 -3.72
N LEU A 114 -17.81 -9.22 -2.78
CA LEU A 114 -18.23 -10.61 -3.02
C LEU A 114 -19.72 -10.71 -3.37
N ARG A 115 -20.60 -9.95 -2.70
CA ARG A 115 -22.03 -9.93 -3.04
C ARG A 115 -22.32 -9.39 -4.44
N ALA A 116 -21.48 -8.52 -4.99
CA ALA A 116 -21.67 -8.04 -6.36
C ALA A 116 -21.41 -9.13 -7.41
N TRP A 117 -20.75 -10.25 -7.06
CA TRP A 117 -20.62 -11.41 -7.95
C TRP A 117 -21.91 -12.18 -8.19
N SER A 118 -22.88 -12.12 -7.27
CA SER A 118 -24.18 -12.76 -7.46
C SER A 118 -25.12 -11.94 -8.36
N THR A 119 -24.71 -10.75 -8.81
CA THR A 119 -25.50 -9.87 -9.69
C THR A 119 -24.71 -9.53 -10.96
N PRO A 120 -24.86 -10.29 -12.05
CA PRO A 120 -24.05 -10.14 -13.27
C PRO A 120 -24.04 -8.72 -13.85
N SER A 121 -25.13 -7.96 -13.71
CA SER A 121 -25.22 -6.57 -14.19
C SER A 121 -24.30 -5.59 -13.45
N ARG A 122 -23.70 -5.98 -12.32
CA ARG A 122 -22.73 -5.18 -11.54
C ARG A 122 -21.28 -5.53 -11.88
N LEU A 123 -21.04 -6.58 -12.67
CA LEU A 123 -19.72 -7.00 -13.09
C LEU A 123 -19.24 -6.13 -14.26
N ASN A 124 -18.45 -5.11 -13.94
CA ASN A 124 -17.83 -4.24 -14.92
C ASN A 124 -16.31 -4.10 -14.66
N ALA A 125 -15.61 -3.39 -15.54
CA ALA A 125 -14.17 -3.17 -15.40
C ALA A 125 -13.77 -2.49 -14.07
N ALA A 126 -14.65 -1.68 -13.47
CA ALA A 126 -14.38 -1.05 -12.19
C ALA A 126 -14.46 -2.07 -11.04
N HIS A 127 -15.44 -2.97 -11.07
CA HIS A 127 -15.56 -4.09 -10.12
C HIS A 127 -14.33 -5.00 -10.16
N TRP A 128 -13.83 -5.32 -11.36
CA TRP A 128 -12.60 -6.10 -11.53
C TRP A 128 -11.38 -5.40 -10.93
N ARG A 129 -11.19 -4.10 -11.20
CA ARG A 129 -10.11 -3.30 -10.62
C ARG A 129 -10.20 -3.23 -9.09
N GLN A 130 -11.42 -3.14 -8.54
CA GLN A 130 -11.62 -3.19 -7.10
C GLN A 130 -11.20 -4.54 -6.53
N GLY A 131 -11.55 -5.64 -7.20
CA GLY A 131 -11.17 -7.00 -6.82
C GLY A 131 -9.65 -7.18 -6.75
N GLN A 132 -8.94 -6.73 -7.77
CA GLN A 132 -7.48 -6.73 -7.80
C GLN A 132 -6.86 -5.97 -6.62
N ASN A 133 -7.41 -4.81 -6.26
CA ASN A 133 -6.94 -4.03 -5.11
C ASN A 133 -7.26 -4.70 -3.77
N LEU A 134 -8.42 -5.33 -3.65
CA LEU A 134 -8.82 -6.08 -2.46
C LEU A 134 -7.97 -7.35 -2.30
N LEU A 135 -7.68 -8.05 -3.38
CA LEU A 135 -6.82 -9.24 -3.35
C LEU A 135 -5.39 -8.86 -2.96
N MET A 136 -4.84 -7.78 -3.51
CA MET A 136 -3.55 -7.22 -3.06
C MET A 136 -3.56 -6.87 -1.57
N LEU A 137 -4.63 -6.25 -1.08
CA LEU A 137 -4.81 -5.92 0.34
C LEU A 137 -4.85 -7.19 1.21
N LEU A 138 -5.61 -8.20 0.79
CA LEU A 138 -5.75 -9.47 1.51
C LEU A 138 -4.41 -10.21 1.60
N THR A 139 -3.64 -10.25 0.51
CA THR A 139 -2.32 -10.88 0.53
C THR A 139 -1.36 -10.15 1.47
N VAL A 140 -1.33 -8.81 1.45
CA VAL A 140 -0.50 -8.03 2.39
C VAL A 140 -0.95 -8.22 3.84
N ALA A 141 -2.25 -8.29 4.10
CA ALA A 141 -2.78 -8.55 5.43
C ALA A 141 -2.43 -9.97 5.92
N GLY A 142 -2.52 -10.97 5.03
CA GLY A 142 -2.12 -12.36 5.30
C GLY A 142 -0.64 -12.47 5.62
N LEU A 143 0.24 -11.89 4.80
CA LEU A 143 1.68 -11.82 5.06
C LEU A 143 1.94 -11.25 6.46
N LEU A 144 1.31 -10.13 6.80
CA LEU A 144 1.50 -9.46 8.09
C LEU A 144 0.97 -10.28 9.27
N ALA A 145 -0.12 -11.02 9.08
CA ALA A 145 -0.69 -11.90 10.09
C ALA A 145 0.18 -13.15 10.34
N CYS A 146 0.86 -13.66 9.31
CA CYS A 146 1.72 -14.85 9.41
C CYS A 146 3.11 -14.56 9.98
N ILE A 147 3.64 -13.34 9.86
CA ILE A 147 4.98 -13.00 10.37
C ILE A 147 5.07 -13.16 11.90
N ALA A 148 4.04 -12.76 12.64
CA ALA A 148 4.04 -12.84 14.10
C ALA A 148 4.17 -14.28 14.63
N PRO A 149 3.31 -15.24 14.23
CA PRO A 149 3.46 -16.62 14.67
C PRO A 149 4.74 -17.27 14.12
N LEU A 150 5.19 -16.91 12.90
CA LEU A 150 6.43 -17.46 12.32
C LEU A 150 7.65 -17.11 13.18
N VAL A 151 7.80 -15.83 13.52
CA VAL A 151 8.91 -15.36 14.36
C VAL A 151 8.80 -15.94 15.78
N LEU A 152 7.58 -16.03 16.32
CA LEU A 152 7.35 -16.54 17.67
C LEU A 152 7.66 -18.04 17.76
N SER A 153 7.24 -18.86 16.79
CA SER A 153 7.53 -20.29 16.80
C SER A 153 9.03 -20.55 16.68
N GLY A 154 9.74 -19.80 15.82
CA GLY A 154 11.20 -19.92 15.68
C GLY A 154 11.94 -19.49 16.94
N HIS A 155 11.51 -18.41 17.59
CA HIS A 155 12.08 -17.98 18.87
C HIS A 155 11.81 -19.01 19.98
N ALA A 156 10.60 -19.55 20.05
CA ALA A 156 10.21 -20.51 21.07
C ALA A 156 10.94 -21.85 20.92
N SER A 157 11.10 -22.36 19.68
CA SER A 157 11.91 -23.56 19.39
C SER A 157 13.38 -23.32 19.77
N TRP A 158 13.97 -22.19 19.37
CA TRP A 158 15.37 -21.87 19.68
C TRP A 158 15.67 -21.79 21.19
N ASN A 159 14.68 -21.42 22.00
CA ASN A 159 14.81 -21.33 23.46
C ASN A 159 14.22 -22.56 24.19
N GLU A 160 13.93 -23.65 23.47
CA GLU A 160 13.42 -24.92 24.01
C GLU A 160 12.17 -24.76 24.90
N TRP A 161 11.25 -23.87 24.51
CA TRP A 161 10.05 -23.59 25.29
C TRP A 161 9.18 -24.84 25.44
N GLY A 162 9.03 -25.32 26.67
CA GLY A 162 8.16 -26.46 26.98
C GLY A 162 8.81 -27.84 26.85
N GLY A 163 10.14 -27.90 26.71
CA GLY A 163 10.92 -29.14 26.62
C GLY A 163 10.94 -29.76 25.21
N GLU A 164 11.60 -30.90 25.07
CA GLU A 164 11.89 -31.56 23.77
C GLU A 164 10.63 -31.75 22.92
N GLY A 165 9.59 -32.40 23.45
CA GLY A 165 8.38 -32.69 22.66
C GLY A 165 7.59 -31.46 22.21
N MET A 166 7.67 -30.33 22.92
CA MET A 166 7.07 -29.06 22.46
C MET A 166 7.96 -28.37 21.42
N THR A 167 9.27 -28.50 21.56
CA THR A 167 10.26 -27.94 20.63
C THR A 167 10.07 -28.54 19.24
N ASP A 168 9.91 -29.86 19.14
CA ASP A 168 9.64 -30.54 17.87
C ASP A 168 8.38 -30.00 17.17
N VAL A 169 7.30 -29.79 17.93
CA VAL A 169 6.04 -29.23 17.41
C VAL A 169 6.24 -27.78 16.95
N LEU A 170 7.00 -26.98 17.71
CA LEU A 170 7.29 -25.59 17.35
C LEU A 170 8.14 -25.50 16.08
N GLU A 171 9.07 -26.43 15.87
CA GLU A 171 9.87 -26.54 14.65
C GLU A 171 8.98 -26.87 13.44
N GLU A 172 8.10 -27.87 13.54
CA GLU A 172 7.16 -28.21 12.46
C GLU A 172 6.21 -27.05 12.15
N VAL A 173 5.70 -26.35 13.17
CA VAL A 173 4.89 -25.14 13.01
C VAL A 173 5.70 -24.03 12.33
N HIS A 174 6.97 -23.84 12.70
CA HIS A 174 7.84 -22.85 12.08
C HIS A 174 8.08 -23.15 10.60
N GLU A 175 8.37 -24.40 10.26
CA GLU A 175 8.55 -24.86 8.88
C GLU A 175 7.27 -24.64 8.06
N ALA A 176 6.12 -25.10 8.57
CA ALA A 176 4.83 -24.93 7.89
C ALA A 176 4.46 -23.46 7.68
N LEU A 177 4.74 -22.60 8.66
CA LEU A 177 4.55 -21.15 8.53
C LEU A 177 5.53 -20.53 7.53
N GLY A 178 6.77 -21.02 7.47
CA GLY A 178 7.79 -20.56 6.52
C GLY A 178 7.37 -20.85 5.08
N GLU A 179 6.97 -22.08 4.80
CA GLU A 179 6.42 -22.50 3.50
C GLU A 179 5.12 -21.75 3.14
N GLY A 180 4.20 -21.63 4.09
CA GLY A 180 2.97 -20.86 3.91
C GLY A 180 3.25 -19.38 3.58
N LEU A 181 4.23 -18.77 4.24
CA LEU A 181 4.64 -17.40 3.97
C LEU A 181 5.30 -17.28 2.58
N LEU A 182 6.11 -18.25 2.16
CA LEU A 182 6.69 -18.29 0.81
C LEU A 182 5.60 -18.32 -0.27
N VAL A 183 4.58 -19.16 -0.10
CA VAL A 183 3.42 -19.21 -1.02
C VAL A 183 2.71 -17.86 -1.07
N LEU A 184 2.48 -17.21 0.08
CA LEU A 184 1.86 -15.88 0.13
C LEU A 184 2.73 -14.80 -0.54
N VAL A 185 4.06 -14.87 -0.41
CA VAL A 185 4.99 -14.00 -1.13
C VAL A 185 4.88 -14.23 -2.63
N GLY A 186 4.86 -15.50 -3.08
CA GLY A 186 4.64 -15.84 -4.48
C GLY A 186 3.33 -15.26 -5.03
N LEU A 187 2.24 -15.41 -4.29
CA LEU A 187 0.94 -14.81 -4.63
C LEU A 187 1.03 -13.27 -4.69
N HIS A 188 1.72 -12.64 -3.76
CA HIS A 188 1.91 -11.18 -3.74
C HIS A 188 2.63 -10.69 -5.00
N LEU A 189 3.71 -11.37 -5.39
CA LEU A 189 4.49 -11.05 -6.58
C LEU A 189 3.70 -11.30 -7.88
N ALA A 190 2.95 -12.41 -7.93
CA ALA A 190 2.07 -12.71 -9.06
C ALA A 190 1.00 -11.62 -9.23
N LEU A 191 0.39 -11.15 -8.14
CA LEU A 191 -0.56 -10.04 -8.19
C LEU A 191 0.10 -8.75 -8.67
N LEU A 192 1.33 -8.44 -8.23
CA LEU A 192 2.05 -7.28 -8.74
C LEU A 192 2.26 -7.35 -10.26
N ALA A 193 2.60 -8.53 -10.78
CA ALA A 193 2.73 -8.74 -12.22
C ALA A 193 1.40 -8.54 -12.95
N VAL A 194 0.31 -9.16 -12.47
CA VAL A 194 -1.04 -9.02 -13.05
C VAL A 194 -1.52 -7.57 -13.02
N LEU A 195 -1.34 -6.86 -11.91
CA LEU A 195 -1.69 -5.44 -11.80
C LEU A 195 -0.81 -4.57 -12.71
N GLY A 196 0.47 -4.92 -12.87
CA GLY A 196 1.39 -4.20 -13.73
C GLY A 196 0.98 -4.29 -15.20
N LEU A 197 0.67 -5.51 -15.65
CA LEU A 197 0.19 -5.79 -17.00
C LEU A 197 -1.17 -5.17 -17.27
N SER A 198 -2.12 -5.26 -16.32
CA SER A 198 -3.48 -4.73 -16.50
C SER A 198 -3.54 -3.19 -16.55
N ARG A 199 -2.54 -2.51 -15.95
CA ARG A 199 -2.46 -1.04 -15.87
C ARG A 199 -1.46 -0.42 -16.85
N GLY A 200 -0.71 -1.24 -17.59
CA GLY A 200 0.37 -0.76 -18.47
C GLY A 200 1.49 0.00 -17.75
N THR A 201 1.57 -0.10 -16.41
CA THR A 201 2.55 0.60 -15.58
C THR A 201 3.01 -0.32 -14.45
N PRO A 202 4.30 -0.37 -14.11
CA PRO A 202 4.79 -1.31 -13.10
C PRO A 202 4.14 -1.07 -11.74
N ALA A 203 3.44 -2.08 -11.20
CA ALA A 203 2.78 -1.99 -9.89
C ALA A 203 3.79 -1.82 -8.73
N VAL A 204 5.07 -2.11 -8.97
CA VAL A 204 6.19 -1.94 -8.03
C VAL A 204 6.64 -0.47 -7.88
N THR A 205 6.24 0.41 -8.80
CA THR A 205 6.66 1.84 -8.82
C THR A 205 6.49 2.58 -7.49
N PRO A 206 5.38 2.42 -6.73
CA PRO A 206 5.22 3.05 -5.43
C PRO A 206 6.27 2.63 -4.41
N MET A 207 6.72 1.37 -4.45
CA MET A 207 7.73 0.85 -3.53
C MET A 207 9.14 1.27 -3.92
N LEU A 208 9.42 1.42 -5.22
CA LEU A 208 10.73 1.89 -5.68
C LEU A 208 10.91 3.40 -5.57
N THR A 209 9.87 4.19 -5.85
CA THR A 209 10.00 5.66 -5.97
C THR A 209 9.24 6.43 -4.89
N GLY A 210 8.33 5.78 -4.18
CA GLY A 210 7.38 6.43 -3.27
C GLY A 210 6.25 7.20 -3.97
N ARG A 211 6.20 7.16 -5.31
CA ARG A 211 5.31 7.99 -6.13
C ARG A 211 4.52 7.17 -7.14
N VAL A 212 3.40 7.74 -7.56
CA VAL A 212 2.61 7.24 -8.70
C VAL A 212 2.34 8.37 -9.70
N PRO A 213 2.29 8.06 -11.01
CA PRO A 213 1.91 9.03 -12.03
C PRO A 213 0.47 9.52 -11.85
N GLY A 214 0.21 10.75 -12.29
CA GLY A 214 -1.13 11.32 -12.39
C GLY A 214 -1.44 12.39 -11.34
N PRO A 215 -2.44 13.24 -11.62
CA PRO A 215 -2.79 14.36 -10.77
C PRO A 215 -3.41 13.89 -9.45
N GLY A 216 -3.21 14.66 -8.39
CA GLY A 216 -3.84 14.46 -7.09
C GLY A 216 -2.98 14.93 -5.93
N PRO A 217 -3.57 15.08 -4.73
CA PRO A 217 -2.83 15.42 -3.52
C PRO A 217 -1.88 14.28 -3.12
N ASP A 218 -0.77 14.64 -2.49
CA ASP A 218 0.12 13.68 -1.85
C ASP A 218 -0.62 12.98 -0.70
N LEU A 219 -0.73 11.64 -0.75
CA LEU A 219 -1.36 10.85 0.32
C LEU A 219 -0.49 10.79 1.58
N VAL A 220 0.81 11.06 1.42
CA VAL A 220 1.78 11.15 2.51
C VAL A 220 2.54 12.47 2.38
N THR A 221 2.45 13.31 3.40
CA THR A 221 2.97 14.69 3.36
C THR A 221 4.46 14.82 3.67
N SER A 222 5.08 13.82 4.32
CA SER A 222 6.49 13.85 4.72
C SER A 222 7.18 12.50 4.48
N GLN A 223 8.45 12.54 4.07
CA GLN A 223 9.28 11.34 3.93
C GLN A 223 9.76 10.76 5.26
N ARG A 224 9.70 11.52 6.35
CA ARG A 224 10.15 11.08 7.69
C ARG A 224 11.55 10.44 7.64
N ILE A 225 12.50 11.13 6.99
CA ILE A 225 13.86 10.62 6.75
C ILE A 225 14.58 10.27 8.05
N GLY A 226 14.40 11.06 9.11
CA GLY A 226 14.98 10.74 10.43
C GLY A 226 14.54 9.37 10.97
N LEU A 227 13.27 8.99 10.78
CA LEU A 227 12.79 7.66 11.18
C LEU A 227 13.39 6.55 10.30
N ALA A 228 13.53 6.80 9.00
CA ALA A 228 14.19 5.89 8.08
C ALA A 228 15.66 5.65 8.45
N LEU A 229 16.39 6.71 8.80
CA LEU A 229 17.78 6.62 9.28
C LEU A 229 17.87 5.89 10.62
N LEU A 230 16.95 6.16 11.55
CA LEU A 230 16.88 5.46 12.82
C LEU A 230 16.68 3.95 12.63
N MET A 231 15.78 3.54 11.73
CA MET A 231 15.59 2.14 11.39
C MET A 231 16.85 1.50 10.82
N MET A 232 17.53 2.19 9.89
CA MET A 232 18.77 1.69 9.31
C MET A 232 19.88 1.55 10.36
N ALA A 233 20.01 2.53 11.25
CA ALA A 233 20.97 2.50 12.34
C ALA A 233 20.66 1.39 13.34
N ALA A 234 19.40 1.17 13.69
CA ALA A 234 18.97 0.09 14.57
C ALA A 234 19.26 -1.29 13.96
N ALA A 235 18.95 -1.48 12.67
CA ALA A 235 19.30 -2.69 11.95
C ALA A 235 20.84 -2.90 11.93
N ALA A 236 21.61 -1.90 11.49
CA ALA A 236 23.07 -1.99 11.45
C ALA A 236 23.68 -2.30 12.83
N SER A 237 23.16 -1.69 13.90
CA SER A 237 23.65 -1.93 15.27
C SER A 237 23.40 -3.37 15.72
N GLY A 238 22.22 -3.94 15.43
CA GLY A 238 21.91 -5.32 15.75
C GLY A 238 22.81 -6.31 15.00
N TRP A 239 23.12 -6.03 13.74
CA TRP A 239 24.03 -6.85 12.94
C TRP A 239 25.48 -6.75 13.38
N ILE A 240 25.95 -5.55 13.72
CA ILE A 240 27.30 -5.33 14.27
C ILE A 240 27.45 -6.10 15.59
N TRP A 241 26.43 -6.06 16.45
CA TRP A 241 26.41 -6.81 17.71
C TRP A 241 26.46 -8.32 17.47
N ALA A 242 25.62 -8.84 16.57
CA ALA A 242 25.59 -10.26 16.24
C ALA A 242 26.89 -10.77 15.60
N ALA A 243 27.61 -9.91 14.86
CA ALA A 243 28.87 -10.25 14.21
C ALA A 243 30.10 -10.04 15.11
N TRP A 244 29.96 -9.49 16.33
CA TRP A 244 31.09 -9.13 17.17
C TRP A 244 31.67 -10.38 17.88
N PRO A 245 32.92 -10.80 17.59
CA PRO A 245 33.52 -12.02 18.16
C PRO A 245 33.95 -11.91 19.64
N GLY A 246 33.51 -10.87 20.36
CA GLY A 246 34.05 -10.48 21.67
C GLY A 246 33.06 -10.56 22.84
N LEU A 247 31.83 -11.02 22.61
CA LEU A 247 30.85 -11.25 23.67
C LEU A 247 30.86 -12.73 24.06
N PRO A 248 30.82 -13.07 25.36
CA PRO A 248 30.73 -14.45 25.79
C PRO A 248 29.47 -15.07 25.19
N THR A 249 29.67 -16.09 24.36
CA THR A 249 28.61 -17.00 23.94
C THR A 249 28.14 -17.73 25.20
N PHE A 250 26.93 -17.42 25.66
CA PHE A 250 26.24 -18.19 26.69
C PHE A 250 25.75 -19.52 26.12
#